data_AF-A0A2H3CEM1-F1
#
_entry.id   AF-A0A2H3CEM1-F1
#
_cell.length_a   1.000
_cell.length_b   1.000
_cell.length_c   1.000
_cell.angle_alpha   90.00
_cell.angle_beta   90.00
_cell.angle_gamma   90.00
#
_symmetry.space_group_name_H-M   'P 1'
#
loop_
_entity.id
_entity.type
_entity.pdbx_description
1 polymer ?
#
loop_
_entity_poly.entity_id
_entity_poly.type
_entity_poly.pdbx_seq_one_letter_code
_entity_poly.pdbx_strand_id
1 'polypeptide(L)'
;MYFLHVYVLLPVLTRLSQYQMYVDKFTSQRRHAEELELQTFYGQLEHIIYIHFPASAHQDLHILTDADACIILAVICNTVVDESQQELLQLDIHFSLHEGKLDVIDITSMQCLIGRVFNGDHCALIDHSGSLACTIHVDNINKLKDE
;
A
#
# COMPACT_ATOMS: atom_id res chain seq x y z
N MET A 1 12.41 -7.14 -34.23
CA MET A 1 12.93 -7.47 -32.89
C MET A 1 12.43 -6.38 -31.96
N TYR A 2 11.36 -6.66 -31.22
CA TYR A 2 10.73 -5.69 -30.33
C TYR A 2 11.44 -5.73 -28.98
N PHE A 3 11.83 -4.58 -28.46
CA PHE A 3 12.52 -4.48 -27.17
C PHE A 3 11.48 -4.12 -26.10
N LEU A 4 11.20 -5.09 -25.22
CA LEU A 4 10.53 -4.80 -23.95
C LEU A 4 11.57 -4.12 -23.04
N HIS A 5 11.27 -2.91 -22.59
CA HIS A 5 12.13 -2.21 -21.65
C HIS A 5 11.58 -2.38 -20.23
N VAL A 6 12.35 -3.07 -19.38
CA VAL A 6 12.07 -3.20 -17.96
C VAL A 6 13.07 -2.36 -17.19
N TYR A 7 12.58 -1.41 -16.42
CA TYR A 7 13.39 -0.58 -15.55
C TYR A 7 13.08 -0.93 -14.09
N VAL A 8 14.13 -1.16 -13.31
CA VAL A 8 14.03 -1.32 -11.86
C VAL A 8 14.59 -0.05 -11.22
N LEU A 9 13.72 0.72 -10.60
CA LEU A 9 14.13 1.89 -9.82
C LEU A 9 14.46 1.43 -8.41
N LEU A 10 15.71 1.68 -7.99
CA LEU A 10 16.15 1.42 -6.62
C LEU A 10 15.51 2.46 -5.68
N PRO A 11 14.91 2.04 -4.55
CA PRO A 11 14.21 2.94 -3.66
C PRO A 11 15.19 3.86 -2.94
N VAL A 12 14.76 5.11 -2.78
CA VAL A 12 15.42 6.10 -1.95
C VAL A 12 14.94 5.90 -0.50
N LEU A 13 15.81 5.35 0.34
CA LEU A 13 15.73 5.30 1.82
C LEU A 13 14.37 4.87 2.42
N THR A 14 14.26 3.58 2.77
CA THR A 14 13.35 3.00 3.80
C THR A 14 12.01 3.71 3.98
N ARG A 15 11.10 3.51 3.03
CA ARG A 15 9.74 4.06 3.07
C ARG A 15 8.76 2.93 3.35
N LEU A 16 8.12 2.98 4.51
CA LEU A 16 7.00 2.12 4.85
C LEU A 16 5.72 2.68 4.24
N SER A 17 4.89 1.81 3.70
CA SER A 17 3.71 2.16 2.93
C SER A 17 2.52 1.32 3.34
N GLN A 18 1.35 1.94 3.31
CA GLN A 18 0.08 1.25 3.36
C GLN A 18 -0.33 0.83 1.96
N TYR A 19 -0.90 -0.36 1.82
CA TYR A 19 -1.53 -0.79 0.58
C TYR A 19 -2.76 -1.63 0.88
N GLN A 20 -3.68 -1.67 -0.07
CA GLN A 20 -4.87 -2.51 0.02
C GLN A 20 -4.86 -3.57 -1.07
N MET A 21 -5.27 -4.78 -0.71
CA MET A 21 -5.35 -5.91 -1.62
C MET A 21 -6.59 -6.73 -1.33
N TYR A 22 -7.19 -7.27 -2.38
CA TYR A 22 -8.23 -8.27 -2.25
C TYR A 22 -7.62 -9.61 -1.89
N VAL A 23 -8.06 -10.18 -0.77
CA VAL A 23 -7.64 -11.48 -0.27
C VAL A 23 -8.85 -12.40 -0.28
N ASP A 24 -8.66 -13.63 -0.74
CA ASP A 24 -9.70 -14.65 -0.65
C ASP A 24 -9.89 -15.10 0.81
N LYS A 25 -11.11 -14.97 1.31
CA LYS A 25 -11.50 -15.43 2.67
C LYS A 25 -11.21 -16.91 2.86
N PHE A 26 -11.29 -17.70 1.78
CA PHE A 26 -11.20 -19.15 1.83
C PHE A 26 -9.86 -19.68 1.28
N THR A 27 -8.77 -18.93 1.40
CA THR A 27 -7.41 -19.34 0.98
C THR A 27 -6.99 -20.74 1.47
N SER A 28 -7.47 -21.18 2.63
CA SER A 28 -7.20 -22.52 3.18
C SER A 28 -8.11 -23.64 2.63
N GLN A 29 -9.22 -23.29 1.98
CA GLN A 29 -10.24 -24.21 1.45
C GLN A 29 -10.27 -24.19 -0.09
N ARG A 30 -9.32 -24.88 -0.71
CA ARG A 30 -9.12 -24.93 -2.19
C ARG A 30 -10.34 -25.30 -3.06
N ARG A 31 -11.43 -25.80 -2.47
CA ARG A 31 -12.64 -26.21 -3.19
C ARG A 31 -13.81 -25.24 -3.01
N HIS A 32 -13.64 -24.20 -2.20
CA HIS A 32 -14.64 -23.16 -2.07
C HIS A 32 -14.52 -22.18 -3.24
N ALA A 33 -15.64 -21.60 -3.65
CA ALA A 33 -15.62 -20.50 -4.60
C ALA A 33 -14.91 -19.31 -3.96
N GLU A 34 -14.10 -18.62 -4.75
CA GLU A 34 -13.36 -17.44 -4.29
C GLU A 34 -14.32 -16.38 -3.75
N GLU A 35 -14.06 -15.90 -2.54
CA GLU A 35 -14.78 -14.78 -1.95
C GLU A 35 -13.77 -13.74 -1.48
N LEU A 36 -13.64 -12.68 -2.27
CA LEU A 36 -12.65 -11.65 -2.06
C LEU A 36 -13.11 -10.63 -1.02
N GLU A 37 -12.23 -10.28 -0.10
CA GLU A 37 -12.37 -9.14 0.79
C GLU A 37 -11.19 -8.18 0.67
N LEU A 38 -11.48 -6.88 0.75
CA LEU A 38 -10.45 -5.86 0.74
C LEU A 38 -9.81 -5.80 2.13
N GLN A 39 -8.50 -6.00 2.18
CA GLN A 39 -7.71 -5.91 3.40
C GLN A 39 -6.60 -4.86 3.26
N THR A 40 -6.25 -4.24 4.39
CA THR A 40 -5.15 -3.27 4.51
C THR A 40 -3.89 -3.97 5.00
N PHE A 41 -2.77 -3.67 4.35
CA PHE A 41 -1.45 -4.18 4.66
C PHE A 41 -0.45 -3.05 4.80
N TYR A 42 0.68 -3.38 5.44
CA TYR A 42 1.78 -2.49 5.68
C TYR A 42 3.07 -3.13 5.18
N GLY A 43 3.97 -2.37 4.58
CA GLY A 43 5.23 -2.94 4.11
C GLY A 43 6.23 -1.90 3.66
N GLN A 44 7.48 -2.33 3.53
CA GLN A 44 8.56 -1.51 3.02
C GLN A 44 8.60 -1.61 1.49
N LEU A 45 8.57 -0.47 0.81
CA LEU A 45 8.76 -0.44 -0.64
C LEU A 45 10.22 -0.75 -0.98
N GLU A 46 10.45 -1.91 -1.59
CA GLU A 46 11.77 -2.41 -1.97
C GLU A 46 12.14 -2.04 -3.40
N HIS A 47 11.20 -2.05 -4.35
CA HIS A 47 11.48 -1.66 -5.73
C HIS A 47 10.24 -1.13 -6.42
N ILE A 48 10.44 -0.27 -7.42
CA ILE A 48 9.42 0.04 -8.42
C ILE A 48 9.85 -0.58 -9.75
N ILE A 49 9.00 -1.43 -10.31
CA ILE A 49 9.18 -2.03 -11.63
C ILE A 49 8.33 -1.24 -12.62
N TYR A 50 8.99 -0.64 -13.60
CA TYR A 50 8.34 0.04 -14.71
C TYR A 50 8.48 -0.81 -15.97
N ILE A 51 7.34 -1.26 -16.50
CA ILE A 51 7.26 -2.07 -17.71
C ILE A 51 6.65 -1.19 -18.80
N HIS A 52 7.44 -0.87 -19.83
CA HIS A 52 7.00 -0.08 -20.98
C HIS A 52 6.69 -0.97 -22.17
N PHE A 53 5.50 -0.79 -22.74
CA PHE A 53 5.02 -1.48 -23.92
C PHE A 53 4.94 -0.49 -25.09
N PRO A 54 6.00 -0.43 -25.92
CA PRO A 54 6.01 0.45 -27.07
C PRO A 54 4.91 0.03 -28.06
N ALA A 55 4.33 0.99 -28.79
CA ALA A 55 3.31 0.73 -29.82
C ALA A 55 3.66 -0.42 -30.78
N SER A 56 4.94 -0.57 -31.10
CA SER A 56 5.45 -1.67 -31.94
C SER A 56 5.19 -3.08 -31.39
N ALA A 57 5.04 -3.25 -30.07
CA ALA A 57 4.81 -4.53 -29.42
C ALA A 57 3.31 -4.86 -29.22
N HIS A 58 2.40 -3.92 -29.55
CA HIS A 58 0.97 -4.08 -29.24
C HIS A 58 0.30 -5.20 -30.03
N GLN A 59 0.72 -5.39 -31.29
CA GLN A 59 0.15 -6.41 -32.15
C GLN A 59 0.46 -7.83 -31.65
N ASP A 60 1.69 -8.05 -31.16
CA ASP A 60 2.13 -9.35 -30.63
C ASP A 60 1.56 -9.63 -29.23
N LEU A 61 1.31 -8.58 -28.45
CA LEU A 61 0.79 -8.66 -27.07
C LEU A 61 -0.73 -8.47 -26.97
N HIS A 62 -1.42 -8.33 -28.10
CA HIS A 62 -2.87 -8.07 -28.17
C HIS A 62 -3.33 -6.87 -27.31
N ILE A 63 -2.53 -5.82 -27.26
CA ILE A 63 -2.83 -4.59 -26.52
C ILE A 63 -3.74 -3.72 -27.41
N LEU A 64 -4.92 -3.35 -26.89
CA LEU A 64 -5.99 -2.68 -27.66
C LEU A 64 -5.95 -1.14 -27.60
N THR A 65 -4.78 -0.54 -27.32
CA THR A 65 -4.62 0.93 -27.23
C THR A 65 -3.70 1.44 -28.32
N ASP A 66 -4.00 2.63 -28.86
CA ASP A 66 -3.19 3.27 -29.91
C ASP A 66 -1.99 4.06 -29.35
N ALA A 67 -1.87 4.17 -28.02
CA ALA A 67 -0.80 4.88 -27.32
C ALA A 67 0.09 3.91 -26.54
N ASP A 68 1.37 4.26 -26.36
CA ASP A 68 2.30 3.53 -25.50
C ASP A 68 1.64 3.18 -24.16
N ALA A 69 1.69 1.90 -23.81
CA ALA A 69 1.14 1.39 -22.57
C ALA A 69 2.26 1.17 -21.57
N CYS A 70 1.97 1.33 -20.28
CA CYS A 70 2.90 0.96 -19.23
C CYS A 70 2.17 0.35 -18.04
N ILE A 71 2.88 -0.53 -17.33
CA ILE A 71 2.46 -1.08 -16.05
C ILE A 71 3.53 -0.67 -15.04
N ILE A 72 3.09 -0.18 -13.89
CA ILE A 72 3.97 0.21 -12.79
C ILE A 72 3.63 -0.68 -11.61
N LEU A 73 4.58 -1.52 -11.20
CA LEU A 73 4.42 -2.43 -10.08
C LEU A 73 5.31 -1.98 -8.93
N ALA A 74 4.81 -2.12 -7.71
CA ALA A 74 5.56 -1.96 -6.49
C ALA A 74 5.93 -3.34 -5.94
N VAL A 75 7.21 -3.53 -5.64
CA VAL A 75 7.72 -4.67 -4.88
C VAL A 75 7.81 -4.25 -3.43
N ILE A 76 7.04 -4.90 -2.56
CA ILE A 76 6.89 -4.52 -1.16
C ILE A 76 7.27 -5.70 -0.28
N CYS A 77 8.16 -5.47 0.68
CA CYS A 77 8.37 -6.40 1.79
C CYS A 77 7.29 -6.13 2.85
N ASN A 78 6.31 -7.03 2.96
CA ASN A 78 5.21 -6.92 3.91
C ASN A 78 5.76 -6.84 5.35
N THR A 79 5.05 -6.17 6.23
CA THR A 79 5.36 -6.05 7.65
C THR A 79 4.24 -6.70 8.45
N VAL A 80 4.60 -7.71 9.25
CA VAL A 80 3.65 -8.35 10.16
C VAL A 80 3.40 -7.40 11.33
N VAL A 81 2.14 -7.05 11.53
CA VAL A 81 1.70 -6.18 12.63
C VAL A 81 1.16 -6.98 13.81
N ASP A 82 1.38 -6.46 15.02
CA ASP A 82 0.79 -6.99 16.25
C ASP A 82 -0.63 -6.44 16.41
N GLU A 83 -1.61 -7.34 16.35
CA GLU A 83 -3.04 -7.01 16.53
C GLU A 83 -3.53 -7.17 17.97
N SER A 84 -2.65 -7.53 18.92
CA SER A 84 -3.04 -7.77 20.31
C SER A 84 -3.51 -6.51 21.04
N GLN A 85 -3.12 -5.31 20.58
CA GLN A 85 -3.41 -4.03 21.22
C GLN A 85 -4.56 -3.28 20.54
N GLN A 86 -5.79 -3.76 20.73
CA GLN A 86 -7.00 -3.25 20.06
C GLN A 86 -7.28 -1.76 20.29
N GLU A 87 -6.91 -1.20 21.45
CA GLU A 87 -7.12 0.23 21.75
C GLU A 87 -6.28 1.15 20.84
N LEU A 88 -5.08 0.71 20.44
CA LEU A 88 -4.19 1.47 19.57
C LEU A 88 -4.54 1.31 18.10
N LEU A 89 -5.14 0.18 17.72
CA LEU A 89 -5.71 -0.01 16.37
C LEU A 89 -6.79 1.04 16.07
N GLN A 90 -7.55 1.47 17.07
CA GLN A 90 -8.55 2.53 16.90
C GLN A 90 -7.94 3.92 16.64
N LEU A 91 -6.64 4.09 16.90
CA LEU A 91 -5.89 5.32 16.67
C LEU A 91 -4.99 5.22 15.42
N ASP A 92 -5.15 4.19 14.59
CA ASP A 92 -4.32 3.90 13.42
C ASP A 92 -2.81 3.75 13.78
N ILE A 93 -2.53 3.26 14.99
CA ILE A 93 -1.19 2.94 15.49
C ILE A 93 -1.00 1.43 15.51
N HIS A 94 -0.06 0.94 14.71
CA HIS A 94 0.23 -0.48 14.58
C HIS A 94 1.66 -0.79 15.03
N PHE A 95 1.89 -1.85 15.79
CA PHE A 95 3.25 -2.27 16.13
C PHE A 95 3.77 -3.27 15.10
N SER A 96 4.94 -2.99 14.54
CA SER A 96 5.65 -3.93 13.66
C SER A 96 6.31 -5.02 14.51
N LEU A 97 6.08 -6.28 14.15
CA LEU A 97 6.73 -7.45 14.75
C LEU A 97 8.00 -7.81 13.98
N HIS A 98 7.86 -8.09 12.69
CA HIS A 98 8.96 -8.48 11.81
C HIS A 98 8.60 -8.28 10.34
N GLU A 99 9.63 -8.30 9.49
CA GLU A 99 9.47 -8.36 8.05
C GLU A 99 8.85 -9.69 7.63
N GLY A 100 7.85 -9.60 6.78
CA GLY A 100 7.07 -10.70 6.22
C GLY A 100 7.53 -11.06 4.82
N LYS A 101 6.57 -11.43 3.96
CA LYS A 101 6.85 -11.89 2.60
C LYS A 101 6.99 -10.71 1.64
N LEU A 102 7.67 -10.96 0.53
CA LEU A 102 7.76 -10.03 -0.58
C LEU A 102 6.55 -10.21 -1.50
N ASP A 103 5.81 -9.12 -1.68
CA ASP A 103 4.62 -9.03 -2.54
C ASP A 103 4.91 -8.10 -3.72
N VAL A 104 4.28 -8.37 -4.86
CA VAL A 104 4.32 -7.51 -6.05
C VAL A 104 2.90 -7.06 -6.34
N ILE A 105 2.66 -5.76 -6.24
CA ILE A 105 1.34 -5.17 -6.39
C ILE A 105 1.33 -4.09 -7.47
N ASP A 106 0.16 -3.77 -8.00
CA ASP A 106 0.00 -2.57 -8.82
C ASP A 106 0.30 -1.32 -7.96
N ILE A 107 1.08 -0.38 -8.47
CA ILE A 107 1.49 0.80 -7.68
C ILE A 107 0.29 1.66 -7.24
N THR A 108 -0.84 1.59 -7.96
CA THR A 108 -2.07 2.33 -7.62
C THR A 108 -2.74 1.79 -6.36
N SER A 109 -2.42 0.56 -5.93
CA SER A 109 -2.89 -0.02 -4.67
C SER A 109 -2.17 0.55 -3.44
N MET A 110 -1.07 1.28 -3.63
CA MET A 110 -0.38 1.97 -2.53
C MET A 110 -1.12 3.26 -2.17
N GLN A 111 -1.45 3.42 -0.88
CA GLN A 111 -2.32 4.51 -0.42
C GLN A 111 -1.55 5.68 0.18
N CYS A 112 -0.52 5.40 0.98
CA CYS A 112 0.20 6.44 1.69
C CYS A 112 1.62 6.00 2.12
N LEU A 113 2.39 6.99 2.55
CA LEU A 113 3.62 6.80 3.32
C LEU A 113 3.27 6.79 4.81
N ILE A 114 3.87 5.87 5.57
CA ILE A 114 3.63 5.69 7.00
C ILE A 114 4.87 6.13 7.80
N GLY A 115 4.63 6.79 8.94
CA GLY A 115 5.68 7.17 9.88
C GLY A 115 6.13 6.00 10.76
N ARG A 116 7.42 5.96 11.14
CA ARG A 116 7.95 4.99 12.11
C ARG A 116 8.42 5.70 13.36
N VAL A 117 8.04 5.18 14.52
CA VAL A 117 8.54 5.63 15.82
C VAL A 117 9.09 4.43 16.59
N PHE A 118 10.37 4.50 16.97
CA PHE A 118 11.02 3.46 17.75
C PHE A 118 10.85 3.72 19.25
N ASN A 119 10.50 2.67 20.00
CA ASN A 119 10.45 2.65 21.45
C ASN A 119 11.15 1.40 21.98
N GLY A 120 12.46 1.53 22.24
CA GLY A 120 13.33 0.38 22.53
C GLY A 120 13.37 -0.57 21.33
N ASP A 121 13.06 -1.85 21.58
CA ASP A 121 13.02 -2.89 20.54
C ASP A 121 11.71 -2.90 19.73
N HIS A 122 10.78 -1.98 20.00
CA HIS A 122 9.49 -1.91 19.32
C HIS A 122 9.48 -0.79 18.30
N CYS A 123 8.81 -1.03 17.16
CA CYS A 123 8.58 -0.03 16.13
C CYS A 123 7.07 0.19 15.96
N ALA A 124 6.58 1.35 16.36
CA ALA A 124 5.23 1.80 16.04
C ALA A 124 5.20 2.36 14.61
N LEU A 125 4.21 1.92 13.84
CA LEU A 125 3.80 2.41 12.55
C LEU A 125 2.62 3.35 12.78
N ILE A 126 2.76 4.59 12.32
CA ILE A 126 1.73 5.63 12.44
C ILE A 126 1.19 5.88 11.05
N ASP A 127 -0.03 5.43 10.81
CA ASP A 127 -0.74 5.71 9.58
C ASP A 127 -1.42 7.08 9.65
N HIS A 128 -1.06 7.96 8.72
CA HIS A 128 -1.65 9.31 8.61
C HIS A 128 -2.83 9.38 7.62
N SER A 129 -3.22 8.25 7.02
CA SER A 129 -4.35 8.18 6.09
C SER A 129 -5.72 8.27 6.78
N GLY A 130 -5.76 7.97 8.09
CA GLY A 130 -6.97 7.96 8.90
C GLY A 130 -7.50 9.35 9.28
N SER A 131 -8.81 9.42 9.58
CA SER A 131 -9.50 10.65 9.96
C SER A 131 -9.04 11.23 11.31
N LEU A 132 -8.43 10.40 12.16
CA LEU A 132 -7.90 10.77 13.48
C LEU A 132 -6.49 11.39 13.40
N ALA A 133 -5.74 11.10 12.35
CA ALA A 133 -4.39 11.61 12.12
C ALA A 133 -4.36 12.92 11.32
N CYS A 134 -5.51 13.36 10.79
CA CYS A 134 -5.70 14.69 10.24
C CYS A 134 -5.97 15.70 11.37
N THR A 135 -5.19 16.78 11.43
CA THR A 135 -5.57 17.93 12.26
C THR A 135 -6.89 18.49 11.74
N ILE A 136 -7.97 18.30 12.51
CA ILE A 136 -9.23 19.00 12.27
C ILE A 136 -8.99 20.47 12.64
N HIS A 137 -8.92 21.35 11.65
CA HIS A 137 -8.96 22.79 11.91
C HIS A 137 -10.37 23.12 12.40
N VAL A 138 -10.55 23.16 13.72
CA VAL A 138 -11.80 23.65 14.31
C VAL A 138 -11.80 25.16 14.17
N ASP A 139 -12.50 25.67 13.17
CA ASP A 139 -12.87 27.08 13.12
C ASP A 139 -13.82 27.37 14.29
N ASN A 140 -13.25 27.71 15.45
CA ASN A 140 -13.98 28.37 16.52
C ASN A 140 -14.32 29.79 16.06
N ILE A 141 -15.42 29.93 15.31
CA ILE A 141 -16.09 31.23 15.17
C ILE A 141 -17.39 31.16 15.97
N ASN A 142 -17.25 31.55 17.23
CA ASN A 142 -18.25 32.17 18.10
C ASN A 142 -19.67 32.29 17.51
N LYS A 143 -20.59 31.50 18.05
CA LYS A 143 -21.94 31.98 18.38
C LYS A 143 -22.28 31.64 19.84
N LEU A 144 -21.51 32.22 20.75
CA LEU A 144 -22.10 32.88 21.90
C LEU A 144 -22.59 34.24 21.41
N LYS A 145 -23.81 34.61 21.82
CA LYS A 145 -24.69 35.72 21.37
C LYS A 145 -25.78 35.23 20.41
N ASP A 146 -27.06 35.24 20.73
CA ASP A 146 -27.81 35.92 21.79
C ASP A 146 -29.08 35.09 22.13
N GLU A 147 -29.71 35.52 23.23
CA GLU A 147 -31.00 35.15 23.83
C GLU A 147 -32.15 34.80 22.86
#